data_AF-A0A3N5GYQ0-F1
#
_entry.id   AF-A0A3N5GYQ0-F1
#
_cell.length_a   1.000
_cell.length_b   1.000
_cell.length_c   1.000
_cell.angle_alpha   90.00
_cell.angle_beta   90.00
_cell.angle_gamma   90.00
#
_symmetry.space_group_name_H-M   'P 1'
#
loop_
_entity.id
_entity.type
_entity.pdbx_description
1 polymer ?
#
loop_
_entity_poly.entity_id
_entity_poly.type
_entity_poly.pdbx_seq_one_letter_code
_entity_poly.pdbx_strand_id
1 'polypeptide(L)'
;MKRSSNAIDHRVRVGRQRSARTESRIVEAALRVFAERGPDAPVIDDFVKAAGVARGTFYNHFTGVEELLQATSAWTTRAMLQSIEETIAGIEGPALRFGLGLRQFFVRAQRDPVWSRFVARVWKVGGLELPVRDLDEAIRLGHFRVPGREVAQDLLFGGIREAVHRIGEGRVGPSFGDQMTEICLQALRAEPRRIAAVLAHELPALAERASRRAARGRASLAGWGGRNR
;
A
#
# COMPACT_ATOMS: atom_id res chain seq x y z
N MET A 1 -21.27 -34.16 30.18
CA MET A 1 -20.55 -34.00 28.89
C MET A 1 -20.42 -32.52 28.49
N LYS A 2 -19.39 -31.78 28.94
CA LYS A 2 -19.09 -30.40 28.47
C LYS A 2 -17.58 -30.09 28.28
N ARG A 3 -16.67 -30.99 28.66
CA ARG A 3 -15.21 -30.71 28.65
C ARG A 3 -14.49 -30.98 27.32
N SER A 4 -15.00 -31.87 26.45
CA SER A 4 -14.31 -32.23 25.18
C SER A 4 -14.48 -31.21 24.04
N SER A 5 -15.58 -30.44 24.02
CA SER A 5 -15.85 -29.43 22.98
C SER A 5 -14.88 -28.23 23.06
N ASN A 6 -14.52 -27.81 24.27
CA ASN A 6 -13.64 -26.65 24.51
C ASN A 6 -12.16 -26.93 24.14
N ALA A 7 -11.72 -28.19 24.25
CA ALA A 7 -10.35 -28.60 23.91
C ALA A 7 -10.11 -28.73 22.39
N ILE A 8 -11.14 -29.12 21.64
CA ILE A 8 -11.10 -29.19 20.17
C ILE A 8 -11.06 -27.77 19.58
N ASP A 9 -11.90 -26.87 20.09
CA ASP A 9 -11.94 -25.47 19.64
C ASP A 9 -10.62 -24.73 19.93
N HIS A 10 -9.98 -25.02 21.07
CA HIS A 10 -8.66 -24.49 21.40
C HIS A 10 -7.57 -24.96 20.41
N ARG A 11 -7.51 -26.26 20.07
CA ARG A 11 -6.50 -26.79 19.12
C ARG A 11 -6.69 -26.21 17.71
N VAL A 12 -7.94 -26.10 17.26
CA VAL A 12 -8.27 -25.48 15.96
C VAL A 12 -7.84 -24.01 15.94
N ARG A 13 -8.12 -23.26 17.00
CA ARG A 13 -7.71 -21.85 17.12
C ARG A 13 -6.18 -21.69 17.10
N VAL A 14 -5.45 -22.50 17.87
CA VAL A 14 -3.97 -22.45 17.89
C VAL A 14 -3.40 -22.84 16.52
N GLY A 15 -3.97 -23.84 15.84
CA GLY A 15 -3.58 -24.22 14.49
C GLY A 15 -3.74 -23.09 13.47
N ARG A 16 -4.91 -22.42 13.48
CA ARG A 16 -5.18 -21.24 12.63
C ARG A 16 -4.21 -20.09 12.90
N GLN A 17 -3.92 -19.80 14.17
CA GLN A 17 -2.96 -18.75 14.53
C GLN A 17 -1.54 -19.05 14.05
N ARG A 18 -1.09 -20.31 14.17
CA ARG A 18 0.22 -20.74 13.65
C ARG A 18 0.28 -20.61 12.13
N SER A 19 -0.75 -21.09 11.44
CA SER A 19 -0.89 -20.99 9.98
C SER A 19 -0.82 -19.52 9.52
N ALA A 20 -1.59 -18.62 10.11
CA ALA A 20 -1.56 -17.20 9.78
C ALA A 20 -0.19 -16.53 10.04
N ARG A 21 0.52 -16.96 11.09
CA ARG A 21 1.87 -16.45 11.39
C ARG A 21 2.90 -16.92 10.37
N THR A 22 2.82 -18.17 9.93
CA THR A 22 3.68 -18.71 8.86
C THR A 22 3.42 -17.98 7.55
N GLU A 23 2.16 -17.81 7.19
CA GLU A 23 1.76 -17.07 5.99
C GLU A 23 2.33 -15.64 5.99
N SER A 24 2.18 -14.93 7.11
CA SER A 24 2.71 -13.56 7.27
C SER A 24 4.23 -13.51 7.12
N ARG A 25 4.96 -14.52 7.63
CA ARG A 25 6.41 -14.63 7.45
C ARG A 25 6.79 -14.83 5.98
N ILE A 26 6.03 -15.63 5.24
CA ILE A 26 6.27 -15.86 3.82
C ILE A 26 6.05 -14.55 3.04
N VAL A 27 4.97 -13.83 3.31
CA VAL A 27 4.67 -12.53 2.67
C VAL A 27 5.72 -11.46 3.00
N GLU A 28 6.15 -11.37 4.27
CA GLU A 28 7.19 -10.41 4.68
C GLU A 28 8.55 -10.72 4.01
N ALA A 29 8.91 -12.00 3.90
CA ALA A 29 10.10 -12.43 3.19
C ALA A 29 10.00 -12.12 1.68
N ALA A 30 8.83 -12.37 1.09
CA ALA A 30 8.57 -12.11 -0.32
C ALA A 30 8.73 -10.63 -0.66
N LEU A 31 8.26 -9.70 0.19
CA LEU A 31 8.48 -8.27 0.00
C LEU A 31 9.96 -7.96 -0.25
N ARG A 32 10.86 -8.51 0.59
CA ARG A 32 12.31 -8.27 0.49
C ARG A 32 12.88 -8.88 -0.79
N VAL A 33 12.53 -10.13 -1.08
CA VAL A 33 13.01 -10.85 -2.27
C VAL A 33 12.59 -10.10 -3.56
N PHE A 34 11.32 -9.70 -3.66
CA PHE A 34 10.82 -8.93 -4.79
C PHE A 34 11.43 -7.52 -4.87
N ALA A 35 11.63 -6.84 -3.74
CA ALA A 35 12.30 -5.54 -3.71
C ALA A 35 13.75 -5.60 -4.22
N GLU A 36 14.44 -6.70 -3.95
CA GLU A 36 15.84 -6.91 -4.36
C GLU A 36 15.97 -7.41 -5.80
N ARG A 37 15.14 -8.36 -6.21
CA ARG A 37 15.32 -9.11 -7.47
C ARG A 37 14.27 -8.82 -8.54
N GLY A 38 13.20 -8.09 -8.20
CA GLY A 38 12.05 -7.86 -9.09
C GLY A 38 11.07 -9.04 -9.10
N PRO A 39 9.93 -8.92 -9.81
CA PRO A 39 8.88 -9.93 -9.82
C PRO A 39 9.23 -11.19 -10.61
N ASP A 40 10.01 -11.07 -11.68
CA ASP A 40 10.18 -12.15 -12.67
C ASP A 40 11.37 -13.09 -12.39
N ALA A 41 12.37 -12.62 -11.64
CA ALA A 41 13.60 -13.38 -11.40
C ALA A 41 13.54 -14.43 -10.27
N PRO A 42 12.83 -14.21 -9.14
CA PRO A 42 12.83 -15.15 -8.02
C PRO A 42 12.15 -16.49 -8.30
N VAL A 43 12.66 -17.55 -7.68
CA VAL A 43 12.02 -18.88 -7.65
C VAL A 43 11.50 -19.23 -6.26
N ILE A 44 10.66 -20.26 -6.15
CA ILE A 44 10.08 -20.72 -4.86
C ILE A 44 11.16 -20.91 -3.78
N ASP A 45 12.33 -21.43 -4.15
CA ASP A 45 13.42 -21.68 -3.22
C ASP A 45 14.00 -20.40 -2.59
N ASP A 46 13.94 -19.26 -3.28
CA ASP A 46 14.36 -17.98 -2.73
C ASP A 46 13.44 -17.55 -1.58
N PHE A 47 12.13 -17.74 -1.74
CA PHE A 47 11.13 -17.33 -0.75
C PHE A 47 11.14 -18.24 0.49
N VAL A 48 11.24 -19.56 0.30
CA VAL A 48 11.27 -20.49 1.44
C VAL A 48 12.56 -20.34 2.25
N LYS A 49 13.69 -20.08 1.58
CA LYS A 49 14.96 -19.75 2.24
C LYS A 49 14.85 -18.44 3.02
N ALA A 50 14.33 -17.39 2.40
CA ALA A 50 14.15 -16.09 3.04
C ALA A 50 13.16 -16.13 4.21
N ALA A 51 12.08 -16.91 4.10
CA ALA A 51 11.06 -17.05 5.14
C ALA A 51 11.47 -18.02 6.26
N GLY A 52 12.47 -18.89 6.02
CA GLY A 52 12.87 -19.95 6.95
C GLY A 52 11.77 -20.98 7.15
N VAL A 53 11.17 -21.46 6.05
CA VAL A 53 10.11 -22.49 6.04
C VAL A 53 10.47 -23.62 5.08
N ALA A 54 9.87 -24.80 5.24
CA ALA A 54 10.05 -25.90 4.29
C ALA A 54 9.22 -25.67 3.01
N ARG A 55 9.66 -26.26 1.88
CA ARG A 55 8.93 -26.15 0.61
C ARG A 55 7.49 -26.67 0.68
N GLY A 56 7.26 -27.78 1.38
CA GLY A 56 5.89 -28.27 1.63
C GLY A 56 5.04 -27.29 2.45
N THR A 57 5.66 -26.51 3.35
CA THR A 57 4.96 -25.46 4.09
C THR A 57 4.53 -24.32 3.18
N PHE A 58 5.34 -23.95 2.18
CA PHE A 58 4.96 -22.95 1.19
C PHE A 58 3.70 -23.35 0.43
N TYR A 59 3.66 -24.59 -0.09
CA TYR A 59 2.51 -25.09 -0.86
C TYR A 59 1.23 -25.25 -0.04
N ASN A 60 1.31 -25.26 1.30
CA ASN A 60 0.12 -25.18 2.16
C ASN A 60 -0.54 -23.78 2.15
N HIS A 61 0.18 -22.75 1.67
CA HIS A 61 -0.26 -21.36 1.70
C HIS A 61 -0.37 -20.71 0.32
N PHE A 62 0.52 -21.07 -0.62
CA PHE A 62 0.59 -20.46 -1.94
C PHE A 62 0.87 -21.53 -3.00
N THR A 63 0.17 -21.43 -4.12
CA THR A 63 0.31 -22.32 -5.28
C THR A 63 1.52 -21.98 -6.15
N GLY A 64 2.03 -20.74 -6.07
CA GLY A 64 3.18 -20.29 -6.84
C GLY A 64 3.62 -18.85 -6.53
N VAL A 65 4.63 -18.39 -7.28
CA VAL A 65 5.22 -17.05 -7.14
C VAL A 65 4.22 -15.96 -7.48
N GLU A 66 3.35 -16.18 -8.48
CA GLU A 66 2.32 -15.22 -8.88
C GLU A 66 1.30 -14.96 -7.76
N GLU A 67 0.77 -16.02 -7.14
CA GLU A 67 -0.16 -15.87 -6.01
C GLU A 67 0.53 -15.19 -4.81
N LEU A 68 1.80 -15.50 -4.56
CA LEU A 68 2.59 -14.84 -3.54
C LEU A 68 2.80 -13.35 -3.84
N LEU A 69 3.07 -13.00 -5.10
CA LEU A 69 3.23 -11.61 -5.55
C LEU A 69 1.94 -10.83 -5.31
N GLN A 70 0.80 -11.37 -5.73
CA GLN A 70 -0.52 -10.76 -5.51
C GLN A 70 -0.82 -10.59 -4.01
N ALA A 71 -0.55 -11.61 -3.20
CA ALA A 71 -0.72 -11.54 -1.76
C ALA A 71 0.17 -10.48 -1.11
N THR A 72 1.42 -10.37 -1.56
CA THR A 72 2.39 -9.38 -1.06
C THR A 72 1.99 -7.96 -1.45
N SER A 73 1.56 -7.76 -2.70
CA SER A 73 1.01 -6.49 -3.19
C SER A 73 -0.23 -6.08 -2.40
N ALA A 74 -1.21 -6.98 -2.24
CA ALA A 74 -2.41 -6.68 -1.47
C ALA A 74 -2.11 -6.37 0.00
N TRP A 75 -1.18 -7.08 0.62
CA TRP A 75 -0.77 -6.85 2.00
C TRP A 75 -0.12 -5.46 2.17
N THR A 76 0.80 -5.10 1.28
CA THR A 76 1.51 -3.82 1.35
C THR A 76 0.61 -2.63 1.04
N THR A 77 -0.25 -2.76 0.01
CA THR A 77 -1.22 -1.73 -0.38
C THR A 77 -2.22 -1.49 0.74
N ARG A 78 -2.76 -2.54 1.38
CA ARG A 78 -3.67 -2.38 2.53
C ARG A 78 -3.02 -1.65 3.69
N ALA A 79 -1.79 -2.03 4.05
CA ALA A 79 -1.06 -1.38 5.14
C ALA A 79 -0.80 0.10 4.85
N MET A 80 -0.61 0.45 3.58
CA MET A 80 -0.47 1.83 3.14
C MET A 80 -1.80 2.60 3.20
N LEU A 81 -2.85 2.08 2.56
CA LEU A 81 -4.15 2.75 2.49
C LEU A 81 -4.70 2.99 3.88
N GLN A 82 -4.62 2.00 4.77
CA GLN A 82 -5.02 2.16 6.17
C GLN A 82 -4.25 3.30 6.86
N SER A 83 -2.94 3.42 6.63
CA SER A 83 -2.14 4.50 7.23
C SER A 83 -2.51 5.89 6.68
N ILE A 84 -2.89 5.96 5.40
CA ILE A 84 -3.38 7.20 4.77
C ILE A 84 -4.75 7.55 5.34
N GLU A 85 -5.69 6.59 5.36
CA GLU A 85 -7.03 6.75 5.93
C GLU A 85 -6.98 7.22 7.38
N GLU A 86 -6.14 6.62 8.22
CA GLU A 86 -5.93 7.03 9.61
C GLU A 86 -5.39 8.46 9.72
N THR A 87 -4.60 8.93 8.75
CA THR A 87 -4.07 10.30 8.72
C THR A 87 -5.16 11.31 8.36
N ILE A 88 -5.95 10.99 7.35
CA ILE A 88 -6.96 11.91 6.81
C ILE A 88 -8.32 11.76 7.52
N ALA A 89 -8.43 10.84 8.47
CA ALA A 89 -9.59 10.65 9.32
C ALA A 89 -9.86 11.92 10.13
N GLY A 90 -11.00 12.56 9.88
CA GLY A 90 -11.38 13.83 10.52
C GLY A 90 -10.93 15.08 9.76
N ILE A 91 -10.22 14.94 8.64
CA ILE A 91 -9.91 16.07 7.75
C ILE A 91 -11.10 16.32 6.82
N GLU A 92 -11.56 17.56 6.81
CA GLU A 92 -12.62 18.02 5.91
C GLU A 92 -12.05 18.56 4.60
N GLY A 93 -12.82 18.34 3.51
CA GLY A 93 -12.47 18.84 2.18
C GLY A 93 -11.67 17.83 1.35
N PRO A 94 -12.21 17.37 0.20
CA PRO A 94 -11.58 16.31 -0.59
C PRO A 94 -10.23 16.73 -1.19
N ALA A 95 -10.05 18.00 -1.54
CA ALA A 95 -8.77 18.48 -2.07
C ALA A 95 -7.65 18.44 -1.02
N LEU A 96 -7.98 18.77 0.24
CA LEU A 96 -7.02 18.70 1.35
C LEU A 96 -6.70 17.23 1.66
N ARG A 97 -7.72 16.37 1.79
CA ARG A 97 -7.53 14.92 1.99
C ARG A 97 -6.67 14.27 0.90
N PHE A 98 -6.94 14.58 -0.37
CA PHE A 98 -6.15 14.08 -1.50
C PHE A 98 -4.67 14.50 -1.39
N GLY A 99 -4.42 15.80 -1.15
CA GLY A 99 -3.07 16.32 -1.00
C GLY A 99 -2.32 15.71 0.19
N LEU A 100 -2.97 15.56 1.35
CA LEU A 100 -2.38 14.91 2.52
C LEU A 100 -2.13 13.42 2.29
N GLY A 101 -2.99 12.75 1.53
CA GLY A 101 -2.79 11.36 1.11
C GLY A 101 -1.54 11.21 0.25
N LEU A 102 -1.32 12.10 -0.72
CA LEU A 102 -0.09 12.14 -1.52
C LEU A 102 1.15 12.41 -0.65
N ARG A 103 1.09 13.36 0.29
CA ARG A 103 2.23 13.63 1.18
C ARG A 103 2.55 12.42 2.05
N GLN A 104 1.54 11.79 2.66
CA GLN A 104 1.77 10.58 3.47
C GLN A 104 2.32 9.42 2.65
N PHE A 105 1.87 9.31 1.39
CA PHE A 105 2.41 8.34 0.46
C PHE A 105 3.93 8.53 0.28
N PHE A 106 4.39 9.76 0.03
CA PHE A 106 5.81 10.05 -0.13
C PHE A 106 6.61 9.95 1.18
N VAL A 107 6.03 10.32 2.32
CA VAL A 107 6.66 10.11 3.64
C VAL A 107 6.93 8.63 3.88
N ARG A 108 5.98 7.75 3.53
CA ARG A 108 6.20 6.29 3.60
C ARG A 108 7.31 5.86 2.64
N ALA A 109 7.29 6.35 1.40
CA ALA A 109 8.29 6.01 0.40
C ALA A 109 9.72 6.33 0.90
N GLN A 110 9.90 7.50 1.53
CA GLN A 110 11.20 7.92 2.05
C GLN A 110 11.63 7.14 3.29
N ARG A 111 10.69 6.69 4.13
CA ARG A 111 10.98 5.96 5.37
C ARG A 111 11.23 4.47 5.18
N ASP A 112 10.70 3.87 4.11
CA ASP A 112 10.83 2.44 3.85
C ASP A 112 11.38 2.18 2.42
N PRO A 113 12.71 2.14 2.26
CA PRO A 113 13.34 1.88 0.96
C PRO A 113 13.03 0.50 0.38
N VAL A 114 12.78 -0.51 1.23
CA VAL A 114 12.39 -1.86 0.77
C VAL A 114 11.01 -1.80 0.14
N TRP A 115 10.06 -1.16 0.82
CA TRP A 115 8.74 -0.90 0.29
C TRP A 115 8.78 -0.09 -1.01
N SER A 116 9.58 0.97 -1.08
CA SER A 116 9.70 1.80 -2.28
C SER A 116 10.26 1.02 -3.47
N ARG A 117 11.30 0.20 -3.27
CA ARG A 117 11.85 -0.65 -4.34
C ARG A 117 10.85 -1.72 -4.79
N PHE A 118 10.13 -2.34 -3.86
CA PHE A 118 9.06 -3.27 -4.18
C PHE A 118 7.98 -2.57 -5.05
N VAL A 119 7.43 -1.47 -4.56
CA VAL A 119 6.35 -0.73 -5.22
C VAL A 119 6.76 -0.23 -6.60
N ALA A 120 7.96 0.34 -6.74
CA ALA A 120 8.48 0.80 -8.02
C ALA A 120 8.58 -0.30 -9.08
N ARG A 121 8.86 -1.54 -8.66
CA ARG A 121 9.04 -2.70 -9.55
C ARG A 121 7.75 -3.46 -9.83
N VAL A 122 6.80 -3.43 -8.89
CA VAL A 122 5.57 -4.25 -8.94
C VAL A 122 4.33 -3.43 -9.34
N TRP A 123 4.44 -2.10 -9.50
CA TRP A 123 3.32 -1.20 -9.84
C TRP A 123 2.48 -1.67 -11.05
N LYS A 124 3.07 -2.43 -11.99
CA LYS A 124 2.37 -2.99 -13.16
C LYS A 124 1.36 -4.10 -12.84
N VAL A 125 1.44 -4.76 -11.68
CA VAL A 125 0.75 -6.04 -11.39
C VAL A 125 -0.50 -5.89 -10.51
N GLY A 126 -0.92 -4.67 -10.16
CA GLY A 126 -2.16 -4.54 -9.38
C GLY A 126 -2.44 -3.16 -8.85
N GLY A 127 -2.27 -2.15 -9.71
CA GLY A 127 -2.70 -0.75 -9.53
C GLY A 127 -2.85 -0.32 -8.08
N LEU A 128 -1.86 0.40 -7.55
CA LEU A 128 -2.10 1.18 -6.33
C LEU A 128 -3.30 2.09 -6.59
N GLU A 129 -4.46 1.69 -6.09
CA GLU A 129 -5.64 2.53 -6.04
C GLU A 129 -5.29 3.65 -5.07
N LEU A 130 -4.75 4.76 -5.60
CA LEU A 130 -4.79 6.02 -4.87
C LEU A 130 -6.24 6.25 -4.40
N PRO A 131 -6.48 7.04 -3.35
CA PRO A 131 -7.83 7.44 -2.97
C PRO A 131 -8.45 8.33 -4.05
N VAL A 132 -8.80 7.72 -5.19
CA VAL A 132 -9.38 8.34 -6.39
C VAL A 132 -10.73 8.95 -6.06
N ARG A 133 -11.38 8.49 -4.99
CA ARG A 133 -12.60 9.10 -4.45
C ARG A 133 -12.41 10.59 -4.17
N ASP A 134 -11.30 10.98 -3.52
CA ASP A 134 -11.07 12.38 -3.19
C ASP A 134 -10.68 13.20 -4.42
N LEU A 135 -9.98 12.58 -5.38
CA LEU A 135 -9.70 13.19 -6.67
C LEU A 135 -11.02 13.49 -7.42
N ASP A 136 -11.89 12.49 -7.53
CA ASP A 136 -13.18 12.60 -8.21
C ASP A 136 -14.09 13.63 -7.54
N GLU A 137 -14.16 13.61 -6.21
CA GLU A 137 -14.98 14.56 -5.45
C GLU A 137 -14.43 15.99 -5.55
N ALA A 138 -13.11 16.17 -5.54
CA ALA A 138 -12.47 17.47 -5.71
C ALA A 138 -12.64 18.02 -7.14
N ILE A 139 -12.62 17.18 -8.17
CA ILE A 139 -12.96 17.57 -9.55
C ILE A 139 -14.43 17.98 -9.62
N ARG A 140 -15.35 17.17 -9.07
CA ARG A 140 -16.78 17.45 -9.06
C ARG A 140 -17.14 18.77 -8.37
N LEU A 141 -16.44 19.10 -7.29
CA LEU A 141 -16.61 20.36 -6.56
C LEU A 141 -15.82 21.55 -7.17
N GLY A 142 -15.12 21.33 -8.29
CA GLY A 142 -14.37 22.37 -8.99
C GLY A 142 -13.08 22.83 -8.27
N HIS A 143 -12.64 22.09 -7.25
CA HIS A 143 -11.39 22.34 -6.55
C HIS A 143 -10.17 21.97 -7.40
N PHE A 144 -10.32 20.96 -8.25
CA PHE A 144 -9.35 20.55 -9.27
C PHE A 144 -9.99 20.68 -10.66
N ARG A 145 -9.17 20.98 -11.66
CA ARG A 145 -9.62 21.12 -13.06
C ARG A 145 -8.67 20.37 -13.97
N VAL A 146 -9.19 19.34 -14.64
CA VAL A 146 -8.43 18.50 -15.56
C VAL A 146 -9.20 18.30 -16.86
N PRO A 147 -8.52 18.10 -18.00
CA PRO A 147 -9.18 17.82 -19.28
C PRO A 147 -9.98 16.51 -19.28
N GLY A 148 -9.56 15.55 -18.47
CA GLY A 148 -10.20 14.25 -18.30
C GLY A 148 -9.62 13.52 -17.09
N ARG A 149 -10.40 12.62 -16.49
CA ARG A 149 -10.02 11.89 -15.28
C ARG A 149 -8.86 10.94 -15.54
N GLU A 150 -8.94 10.20 -16.63
CA GLU A 150 -7.98 9.20 -17.07
C GLU A 150 -6.62 9.84 -17.35
N VAL A 151 -6.63 10.98 -18.04
CA VAL A 151 -5.41 11.76 -18.33
C VAL A 151 -4.72 12.23 -17.04
N ALA A 152 -5.50 12.69 -16.07
CA ALA A 152 -4.97 13.10 -14.78
C ALA A 152 -4.37 11.91 -14.01
N GLN A 153 -5.04 10.76 -14.02
CA GLN A 153 -4.55 9.54 -13.39
C GLN A 153 -3.25 9.04 -14.02
N ASP A 154 -3.17 8.99 -15.35
CA ASP A 154 -1.98 8.53 -16.07
C ASP A 154 -0.76 9.42 -15.76
N LEU A 155 -0.96 10.74 -15.78
CA LEU A 155 0.09 11.70 -15.45
C LEU A 155 0.57 11.52 -13.99
N LEU A 156 -0.36 11.46 -13.04
CA LEU A 156 -0.04 11.32 -11.63
C LEU A 156 0.64 9.98 -11.33
N PHE A 157 0.08 8.87 -11.83
CA PHE A 157 0.62 7.53 -11.55
C PHE A 157 2.00 7.35 -12.17
N GLY A 158 2.21 7.86 -13.38
CA GLY A 158 3.53 7.87 -14.03
C GLY A 158 4.57 8.63 -13.21
N GLY A 159 4.23 9.86 -12.79
CA GLY A 159 5.11 10.71 -11.98
C GLY A 159 5.38 10.16 -10.59
N ILE A 160 4.34 9.66 -9.91
CA ILE A 160 4.46 9.04 -8.57
C ILE A 160 5.32 7.78 -8.64
N ARG A 161 5.09 6.90 -9.64
CA ARG A 161 5.89 5.68 -9.82
C ARG A 161 7.38 6.02 -10.00
N GLU A 162 7.68 7.01 -10.84
CA GLU A 162 9.07 7.45 -11.05
C GLU A 162 9.67 8.07 -9.78
N ALA A 163 8.89 8.89 -9.06
CA ALA A 163 9.32 9.45 -7.79
C ALA A 163 9.63 8.35 -6.75
N VAL A 164 8.78 7.35 -6.60
CA VAL A 164 9.01 6.21 -5.69
C VAL A 164 10.26 5.42 -6.08
N HIS A 165 10.46 5.20 -7.38
CA HIS A 165 11.67 4.55 -7.88
C HIS A 165 12.93 5.30 -7.43
N ARG A 166 12.99 6.61 -7.69
CA ARG A 166 14.13 7.47 -7.33
C ARG A 166 14.34 7.57 -5.81
N ILE A 167 13.25 7.60 -5.04
CA ILE A 167 13.29 7.54 -3.57
C ILE A 167 13.89 6.21 -3.09
N GLY A 168 13.43 5.07 -3.64
CA GLY A 168 13.93 3.74 -3.26
C GLY A 168 15.40 3.49 -3.57
N GLU A 169 15.96 4.27 -4.51
CA GLU A 169 17.39 4.29 -4.86
C GLU A 169 18.21 5.30 -4.06
N GLY A 170 17.58 6.12 -3.21
CA GLY A 170 18.26 7.14 -2.41
C GLY A 170 18.81 8.32 -3.23
N ARG A 171 18.27 8.59 -4.42
CA ARG A 171 18.78 9.62 -5.36
C ARG A 171 18.11 10.99 -5.18
N VAL A 172 17.42 11.23 -4.07
CA VAL A 172 16.61 12.44 -3.84
C VAL A 172 16.71 12.91 -2.40
N GLY A 173 16.53 14.22 -2.20
CA GLY A 173 16.59 14.85 -0.88
C GLY A 173 15.29 14.70 -0.07
N PRO A 174 15.31 15.10 1.22
CA PRO A 174 14.19 14.93 2.14
C PRO A 174 12.93 15.71 1.73
N SER A 175 13.06 16.89 1.11
CA SER A 175 11.93 17.70 0.64
C SER A 175 11.27 17.19 -0.64
N PHE A 176 11.83 16.16 -1.29
CA PHE A 176 11.38 15.70 -2.60
C PHE A 176 9.92 15.25 -2.60
N GLY A 177 9.44 14.63 -1.53
CA GLY A 177 8.04 14.20 -1.40
C GLY A 177 7.04 15.35 -1.38
N ASP A 178 7.37 16.43 -0.67
CA ASP A 178 6.54 17.64 -0.62
C ASP A 178 6.57 18.38 -1.96
N GLN A 179 7.74 18.46 -2.61
CA GLN A 179 7.87 19.01 -3.97
C GLN A 179 7.06 18.21 -4.99
N MET A 180 7.09 16.88 -4.93
CA MET A 180 6.26 16.04 -5.79
C MET A 180 4.78 16.24 -5.52
N THR A 181 4.37 16.38 -4.26
CA THR A 181 2.98 16.68 -3.90
C THR A 181 2.54 18.01 -4.51
N GLU A 182 3.36 19.05 -4.37
CA GLU A 182 3.11 20.37 -4.97
C GLU A 182 2.90 20.27 -6.48
N ILE A 183 3.83 19.64 -7.20
CA ILE A 183 3.74 19.46 -8.66
C ILE A 183 2.48 18.67 -9.04
N CYS A 184 2.12 17.63 -8.29
CA CYS A 184 0.89 16.87 -8.53
C CYS A 184 -0.36 17.75 -8.40
N LEU A 185 -0.44 18.59 -7.37
CA LEU A 185 -1.58 19.49 -7.16
C LEU A 185 -1.63 20.62 -8.20
N GLN A 186 -0.47 21.13 -8.62
CA GLN A 186 -0.38 22.10 -9.72
C GLN A 186 -0.85 21.49 -11.05
N ALA A 187 -0.49 20.24 -11.34
CA ALA A 187 -0.95 19.51 -12.53
C ALA A 187 -2.48 19.32 -12.54
N LEU A 188 -3.09 19.17 -11.36
CA LEU A 188 -4.54 19.16 -11.17
C LEU A 188 -5.19 20.56 -11.18
N ARG A 189 -4.40 21.61 -11.43
CA ARG A 189 -4.82 23.02 -11.42
C ARG A 189 -5.47 23.43 -10.11
N ALA A 190 -4.97 22.90 -8.98
CA ALA A 190 -5.39 23.34 -7.66
C ALA A 190 -5.03 24.82 -7.43
N GLU A 191 -5.88 25.56 -6.74
CA GLU A 191 -5.58 26.95 -6.38
C GLU A 191 -4.36 27.03 -5.44
N PRO A 192 -3.49 28.06 -5.56
CA PRO A 192 -2.29 28.19 -4.73
C PRO A 192 -2.56 28.11 -3.22
N ARG A 193 -3.67 28.70 -2.75
CA ARG A 193 -4.09 28.64 -1.34
C ARG A 193 -4.32 27.21 -0.83
N ARG A 194 -4.79 26.31 -1.70
CA ARG A 194 -5.05 24.90 -1.34
C ARG A 194 -3.75 24.11 -1.28
N ILE A 195 -2.84 24.37 -2.22
CA ILE A 195 -1.49 23.80 -2.22
C ILE A 195 -0.77 24.20 -0.94
N ALA A 196 -0.77 25.50 -0.60
CA ALA A 196 -0.18 26.01 0.62
C ALA A 196 -0.79 25.35 1.88
N ALA A 197 -2.12 25.19 1.93
CA ALA A 197 -2.80 24.51 3.04
C ALA A 197 -2.36 23.04 3.19
N VAL A 198 -2.19 22.31 2.06
CA VAL A 198 -1.71 20.93 2.08
C VAL A 198 -0.27 20.84 2.59
N LEU A 199 0.63 21.71 2.12
CA LEU A 199 2.05 21.69 2.48
C LEU A 199 2.30 22.15 3.92
N ALA A 200 1.52 23.11 4.41
CA ALA A 200 1.62 23.63 5.77
C ALA A 200 1.03 22.70 6.84
N HIS A 201 0.18 21.74 6.44
CA HIS A 201 -0.46 20.83 7.39
C HIS A 201 0.58 19.91 8.06
N GLU A 202 0.55 19.81 9.38
CA GLU A 202 1.39 18.84 10.08
C GLU A 202 0.91 17.42 9.82
N LEU A 203 1.82 16.53 9.42
CA LEU A 203 1.49 15.14 9.20
C LEU A 203 1.65 14.36 10.51
N PRO A 204 0.65 13.58 10.94
CA PRO A 204 0.83 12.69 12.05
C PRO A 204 1.95 11.70 11.71
N ALA A 205 2.77 11.35 12.71
CA ALA A 205 3.78 10.33 12.55
C ALA A 205 3.12 9.05 12.03
N LEU A 206 3.64 8.48 10.92
CA LEU A 206 3.14 7.22 10.36
C LEU A 206 2.94 6.22 11.51
N ALA A 207 1.69 5.81 11.73
CA ALA A 207 1.39 4.88 12.79
C ALA A 207 2.06 3.54 12.43
N GLU A 208 3.20 3.22 13.07
CA GLU A 208 3.83 1.90 13.00
C GLU A 208 2.87 0.75 13.38
N ARG A 209 1.70 1.10 13.95
CA ARG A 209 0.61 0.20 14.32
C ARG A 209 -0.13 -0.37 13.12
N ALA A 210 -0.29 0.37 12.02
CA ALA A 210 -1.03 -0.07 10.83
C ALA A 210 -0.34 -1.24 10.12
N SER A 211 0.98 -1.17 9.92
CA SER A 211 1.80 -2.28 9.38
C SER A 211 1.71 -3.54 10.24
N ARG A 212 1.67 -3.39 11.57
CA ARG A 212 1.51 -4.51 12.53
C ARG A 212 0.10 -5.11 12.54
N ARG A 213 -0.92 -4.35 12.15
CA ARG A 213 -2.34 -4.76 12.14
C ARG A 213 -2.76 -5.38 10.81
N ALA A 214 -2.26 -4.86 9.69
CA ALA A 214 -2.40 -5.46 8.35
C ALA A 214 -1.76 -6.86 8.28
N ALA A 215 -0.65 -7.09 9.01
CA ALA A 215 -0.05 -8.41 9.21
C ALA A 215 -0.91 -9.41 10.01
N ARG A 216 -2.03 -8.98 10.61
CA ARG A 216 -2.90 -9.83 11.45
C ARG A 216 -4.26 -10.12 10.84
N GLY A 217 -4.65 -9.48 9.73
CA GLY A 217 -6.01 -9.54 9.21
C GLY A 217 -6.10 -9.96 7.75
N ARG A 218 -6.39 -11.25 7.50
CA ARG A 218 -7.24 -11.66 6.37
C ARG A 218 -8.62 -11.93 6.92
N ALA A 219 -9.54 -10.98 6.77
CA ALA A 219 -10.96 -11.27 6.86
C ALA A 219 -11.68 -10.38 5.84
N SER A 220 -12.29 -11.04 4.84
CA SER A 220 -13.17 -10.50 3.79
C SER A 220 -12.53 -9.70 2.65
N LEU A 221 -12.23 -10.39 1.55
CA LEU A 221 -12.05 -9.83 0.20
C LEU A 221 -13.37 -9.85 -0.62
N ALA A 222 -14.53 -9.91 0.04
CA ALA A 222 -15.82 -10.11 -0.66
C ALA A 222 -16.65 -8.82 -0.88
N GLY A 223 -16.11 -7.61 -0.67
CA GLY A 223 -16.95 -6.40 -0.59
C GLY A 223 -16.59 -5.21 -1.48
N TRP A 224 -15.43 -5.19 -2.13
CA TRP A 224 -14.93 -4.01 -2.84
C TRP A 224 -14.64 -4.31 -4.31
N GLY A 225 -15.56 -5.05 -4.94
CA GLY A 225 -15.69 -5.13 -6.39
C GLY A 225 -17.10 -4.65 -6.75
N GLY A 226 -17.17 -3.56 -7.52
CA GLY A 226 -18.31 -3.13 -8.32
C GLY A 226 -19.72 -3.40 -7.79
N ARG A 227 -20.39 -2.33 -7.32
CA ARG A 227 -21.80 -2.15 -7.69
C ARG A 227 -21.89 -0.98 -8.66
N ASN A 228 -21.69 -1.33 -9.92
CA ASN A 228 -22.13 -0.57 -11.07
C ASN A 228 -23.67 -0.68 -11.13
N ARG A 229 -24.37 0.43 -10.88
CA ARG A 229 -25.65 0.78 -11.51
C ARG A 229 -25.72 2.29 -11.60
#